data_AF-A0AAU1K7G2-F1
#
_entry.id   AF-A0AAU1K7G2-F1
#
_cell.length_a   1.000
_cell.length_b   1.000
_cell.length_c   1.000
_cell.angle_alpha   90.00
_cell.angle_beta   90.00
_cell.angle_gamma   90.00
#
_symmetry.space_group_name_H-M   'P 1'
#
loop_
_entity.id
_entity.type
_entity.pdbx_description
1 polymer ?
#
loop_
_entity_poly.entity_id
_entity_poly.type
_entity_poly.pdbx_seq_one_letter_code
_entity_poly.pdbx_strand_id
1 'polypeptide(L)'
;MSRRVGRNAYTGLFNDVVLLAARVVVGGIFVAHGWQKYDQGFAGTEQFLGGLGVPEPAIAAQVATYVELVGGALLALGLFAPIAGVLLAAQMAGAIWYAHRTTEVFVDQGGWELAAALGVAALVLGLVAPGRITLDQLVTWPFRARAARRKAENAETAEAAEVPPPVEEKVTIKA
;
A
#
# COMPACT_ATOMS: atom_id res chain seq x y z
N MET A 1 6.00 -29.99 -18.56
CA MET A 1 5.65 -30.41 -17.18
C MET A 1 5.39 -29.17 -16.33
N SER A 2 4.15 -28.69 -16.25
CA SER A 2 3.78 -27.51 -15.45
C SER A 2 2.74 -27.91 -14.41
N ARG A 3 3.18 -28.37 -13.25
CA ARG A 3 2.31 -28.43 -12.07
C ARG A 3 2.15 -27.00 -11.58
N ARG A 4 1.11 -26.32 -12.05
CA ARG A 4 0.50 -25.23 -11.27
C ARG A 4 0.03 -25.88 -9.99
N VAL A 5 0.87 -25.83 -8.95
CA VAL A 5 0.49 -26.22 -7.59
C VAL A 5 -0.74 -25.39 -7.27
N GLY A 6 -1.90 -26.05 -7.25
CA GLY A 6 -3.16 -25.44 -6.87
C GLY A 6 -2.99 -24.92 -5.45
N ARG A 7 -2.89 -23.60 -5.29
CA ARG A 7 -3.08 -22.99 -3.98
C ARG A 7 -4.49 -23.36 -3.56
N ASN A 8 -4.62 -24.13 -2.49
CA ASN A 8 -5.92 -24.37 -1.87
C ASN A 8 -6.56 -23.01 -1.60
N ALA A 9 -7.83 -22.84 -2.00
CA ALA A 9 -8.56 -21.58 -1.80
C ALA A 9 -8.53 -21.13 -0.33
N TYR A 10 -8.52 -22.11 0.59
CA TYR A 10 -8.37 -21.91 2.03
C TYR A 10 -7.04 -21.25 2.44
N THR A 11 -5.92 -21.65 1.83
CA THR A 11 -4.61 -21.02 2.07
C THR A 11 -4.57 -19.60 1.52
N GLY A 12 -5.31 -19.33 0.43
CA GLY A 12 -5.48 -17.98 -0.11
C GLY A 12 -6.27 -17.07 0.83
N LEU A 13 -7.45 -17.50 1.25
CA LEU A 13 -8.33 -16.72 2.12
C LEU A 13 -7.71 -16.45 3.49
N PHE A 14 -7.08 -17.47 4.11
CA PHE A 14 -6.41 -17.30 5.39
C PHE A 14 -5.32 -16.23 5.32
N ASN A 15 -4.46 -16.28 4.29
CA ASN A 15 -3.43 -15.27 4.08
C ASN A 15 -4.03 -13.88 3.89
N ASP A 16 -5.12 -13.76 3.13
CA ASP A 16 -5.77 -12.47 2.89
C ASP A 16 -6.38 -11.88 4.16
N VAL A 17 -6.99 -12.71 5.01
CA VAL A 17 -7.54 -12.30 6.32
C VAL A 17 -6.43 -11.87 7.27
N VAL A 18 -5.32 -12.61 7.34
CA VAL A 18 -4.16 -12.26 8.17
C VAL A 18 -3.55 -10.94 7.72
N LEU A 19 -3.38 -10.73 6.42
CA LEU A 19 -2.85 -9.47 5.87
C LEU A 19 -3.81 -8.29 6.05
N LEU A 20 -5.13 -8.53 6.02
CA LEU A 20 -6.12 -7.53 6.39
C LEU A 20 -6.03 -7.15 7.87
N ALA A 21 -6.01 -8.15 8.75
CA ALA A 21 -5.87 -7.93 10.19
C ALA A 21 -4.59 -7.15 10.51
N ALA A 22 -3.46 -7.53 9.90
CA ALA A 22 -2.20 -6.81 10.05
C ALA A 22 -2.31 -5.34 9.61
N ARG A 23 -2.93 -5.05 8.46
CA ARG A 23 -3.17 -3.67 8.01
C ARG A 23 -4.07 -2.89 8.94
N VAL A 24 -5.18 -3.48 9.40
CA VAL A 24 -6.12 -2.80 10.31
C VAL A 24 -5.44 -2.47 11.64
N VAL A 25 -4.65 -3.40 12.19
CA VAL A 25 -3.93 -3.17 13.46
C VAL A 25 -2.84 -2.12 13.28
N VAL A 26 -1.93 -2.30 12.31
CA VAL A 26 -0.82 -1.36 12.09
C VAL A 26 -1.33 0.03 11.69
N GLY A 27 -2.25 0.10 10.72
CA GLY A 27 -2.88 1.34 10.32
C GLY A 27 -3.69 1.98 11.45
N GLY A 28 -4.40 1.18 12.25
CA GLY A 28 -5.15 1.63 13.42
C GLY A 28 -4.27 2.27 14.51
N ILE A 29 -3.07 1.74 14.74
CA ILE A 29 -2.10 2.35 15.67
C ILE A 29 -1.70 3.75 15.18
N PHE A 30 -1.37 3.91 13.90
CA PHE A 30 -1.07 5.22 13.32
C PHE A 30 -2.28 6.17 13.41
N VAL A 31 -3.49 5.69 13.10
CA VAL A 31 -4.72 6.50 13.24
C VAL A 31 -4.91 6.95 14.69
N ALA A 32 -4.70 6.08 15.67
CA ALA A 32 -4.82 6.43 17.08
C ALA A 32 -3.84 7.52 17.51
N HIS A 33 -2.57 7.41 17.09
CA HIS A 33 -1.56 8.44 17.38
C HIS A 33 -1.85 9.77 16.66
N GLY A 34 -2.24 9.73 15.39
CA GLY A 34 -2.62 10.92 14.65
C GLY A 34 -3.87 11.57 15.24
N TRP A 35 -4.86 10.77 15.64
CA TRP A 35 -6.08 11.27 16.26
C TRP A 35 -5.80 11.94 17.59
N GLN A 36 -4.95 11.33 18.43
CA GLN A 36 -4.54 11.93 19.70
C GLN A 36 -3.91 13.31 19.49
N LYS A 37 -2.99 13.46 18.52
CA LYS A 37 -2.35 14.75 18.22
C LYS A 37 -3.33 15.78 17.67
N TYR A 38 -4.28 15.33 16.86
CA TYR A 38 -5.32 16.19 16.31
C TYR A 38 -6.27 16.70 17.40
N ASP A 39 -6.74 15.80 18.27
CA ASP A 39 -7.71 16.09 19.33
C ASP A 39 -7.10 16.98 20.44
N GLN A 40 -5.85 16.72 20.81
CA GLN A 40 -5.12 17.53 21.81
C GLN A 40 -4.62 18.88 21.25
N GLY A 41 -4.72 19.08 19.94
CA GLY A 41 -4.14 20.21 19.24
C GLY A 41 -2.63 20.09 19.02
N PHE A 42 -2.11 20.84 18.04
CA PHE A 42 -0.72 20.69 17.59
C PHE A 42 0.33 21.29 18.53
N ALA A 43 -0.04 22.19 19.45
CA ALA A 43 0.89 22.97 20.25
C ALA A 43 1.85 22.10 21.09
N GLY A 44 1.34 21.03 21.72
CA GLY A 44 2.18 20.10 22.50
C GLY A 44 3.17 19.33 21.61
N THR A 45 2.72 18.91 20.43
CA THR A 45 3.58 18.22 19.46
C THR A 45 4.62 19.16 18.87
N GLU A 46 4.23 20.39 18.53
CA GLU A 46 5.14 21.44 18.08
C GLU A 46 6.24 21.73 19.11
N GLN A 47 5.86 21.94 20.37
CA GLN A 47 6.83 22.18 21.44
C GLN A 47 7.78 20.99 21.62
N PHE A 48 7.25 19.76 21.59
CA PHE A 48 8.03 18.54 21.67
C PHE A 48 9.05 18.44 20.51
N LEU A 49 8.59 18.60 19.26
CA LEU A 49 9.45 18.56 18.08
C LEU A 49 10.49 19.68 18.09
N GLY A 50 10.13 20.88 18.56
CA GLY A 50 11.06 21.99 18.74
C GLY A 50 12.17 21.66 19.74
N GLY A 51 11.84 20.99 20.85
CA GLY A 51 12.82 20.51 21.84
C GLY A 51 13.80 19.47 21.28
N LEU A 52 13.40 18.74 20.23
CA LEU A 52 14.24 17.76 19.53
C LEU A 52 15.09 18.37 18.41
N GLY A 53 14.93 19.68 18.13
CA GLY A 53 15.65 20.37 17.05
C GLY A 53 15.12 20.03 15.64
N VAL A 54 13.85 19.62 15.53
CA VAL A 54 13.20 19.41 14.23
C VAL A 54 12.99 20.76 13.53
N PRO A 55 13.40 20.93 12.26
CA PRO A 55 13.16 22.16 11.51
C PRO A 55 11.66 22.43 11.33
N GLU A 56 11.26 23.71 11.42
CA GLU A 56 9.85 24.14 11.26
C GLU A 56 8.86 23.30 12.09
N PRO A 57 9.00 23.27 13.43
CA PRO A 57 8.25 22.34 14.28
C PRO A 57 6.73 22.50 14.19
N ALA A 58 6.24 23.71 13.92
CA ALA A 58 4.82 23.96 13.70
C ALA A 58 4.27 23.24 12.45
N ILE A 59 5.02 23.26 11.35
CA ILE A 59 4.67 22.55 10.11
C ILE A 59 4.86 21.05 10.32
N ALA A 60 5.98 20.65 10.91
CA ALA A 60 6.29 19.25 11.16
C ALA A 60 5.24 18.56 12.03
N ALA A 61 4.72 19.24 13.06
CA ALA A 61 3.65 18.72 13.93
C ALA A 61 2.37 18.41 13.14
N GLN A 62 1.95 19.33 12.26
CA GLN A 62 0.77 19.14 11.41
C GLN A 62 0.99 18.01 10.40
N VAL A 63 2.14 18.01 9.71
CA VAL A 63 2.49 16.96 8.74
C VAL A 63 2.52 15.59 9.40
N ALA A 64 3.21 15.46 10.54
CA ALA A 64 3.29 14.21 11.29
C ALA A 64 1.90 13.70 11.70
N THR A 65 1.03 14.62 12.13
CA THR A 65 -0.34 14.28 12.53
C THR A 65 -1.17 13.78 11.36
N TYR A 66 -1.15 14.49 10.22
CA TYR A 66 -1.94 14.10 9.06
C TYR A 66 -1.39 12.87 8.36
N VAL A 67 -0.07 12.68 8.32
CA VAL A 67 0.52 11.46 7.75
C VAL A 67 0.17 10.24 8.60
N GLU A 68 0.21 10.33 9.93
CA GLU A 68 -0.27 9.26 10.82
C GLU A 68 -1.77 8.98 10.63
N LEU A 69 -2.59 10.03 10.66
CA LEU A 69 -4.04 9.88 10.62
C LEU A 69 -4.52 9.39 9.26
N VAL A 70 -4.17 10.10 8.18
CA VAL A 70 -4.61 9.77 6.83
C VAL A 70 -3.84 8.58 6.28
N GLY A 71 -2.52 8.55 6.44
CA GLY A 71 -1.69 7.42 6.00
C GLY A 71 -2.07 6.13 6.72
N GLY A 72 -2.31 6.18 8.03
CA GLY A 72 -2.79 5.04 8.81
C GLY A 72 -4.13 4.50 8.31
N ALA A 73 -5.10 5.40 8.05
CA ALA A 73 -6.40 5.03 7.50
C ALA A 73 -6.27 4.42 6.10
N LEU A 74 -5.49 5.04 5.22
CA LEU A 74 -5.22 4.53 3.87
C LEU A 74 -4.58 3.13 3.91
N LEU A 75 -3.61 2.91 4.79
CA LEU A 75 -2.98 1.60 4.98
C LEU A 75 -3.98 0.56 5.49
N ALA A 76 -4.78 0.90 6.50
CA ALA A 76 -5.80 0.01 7.07
C ALA A 76 -6.83 -0.44 6.02
N LEU A 77 -7.30 0.50 5.19
CA LEU A 77 -8.25 0.25 4.10
C LEU A 77 -7.60 -0.44 2.89
N GLY A 78 -6.27 -0.44 2.82
CA GLY A 78 -5.51 -0.89 1.65
C GLY A 78 -5.77 -0.01 0.43
N LEU A 79 -5.94 1.29 0.61
CA LEU A 79 -6.11 2.28 -0.44
C LEU A 79 -4.81 3.07 -0.60
N PHE A 80 -4.29 3.20 -1.83
CA PHE A 80 -2.96 3.81 -2.07
C PHE A 80 -1.86 3.25 -1.14
N ALA A 81 -1.94 1.96 -0.81
CA ALA A 81 -1.10 1.32 0.21
C ALA A 81 0.42 1.53 0.00
N PRO A 82 0.96 1.54 -1.24
CA PRO A 82 2.38 1.87 -1.46
C PRO A 82 2.76 3.27 -0.98
N ILE A 83 1.92 4.26 -1.26
CA ILE A 83 2.16 5.66 -0.90
C ILE A 83 2.05 5.81 0.62
N ALA A 84 0.98 5.27 1.20
CA ALA A 84 0.76 5.30 2.65
C ALA A 84 1.92 4.62 3.40
N GLY A 85 2.35 3.43 2.96
CA GLY A 85 3.44 2.68 3.57
C GLY A 85 4.78 3.45 3.56
N VAL A 86 5.13 4.07 2.42
CA VAL A 86 6.37 4.86 2.32
C VAL A 86 6.32 6.11 3.21
N LEU A 87 5.19 6.84 3.22
CA LEU A 87 5.06 8.05 4.04
C LEU A 87 5.14 7.74 5.54
N LEU A 88 4.41 6.71 6.00
CA LEU A 88 4.44 6.27 7.39
C LEU A 88 5.83 5.80 7.80
N ALA A 89 6.51 5.03 6.94
CA ALA A 89 7.86 4.57 7.20
C ALA A 89 8.89 5.71 7.25
N ALA A 90 8.77 6.69 6.34
CA ALA A 90 9.61 7.89 6.34
C ALA A 90 9.40 8.70 7.62
N GLN A 91 8.15 8.84 8.08
CA GLN A 91 7.85 9.49 9.34
C GLN A 91 8.47 8.75 10.54
N MET A 92 8.38 7.42 10.57
CA MET A 92 9.03 6.62 11.63
C MET A 92 10.55 6.74 11.58
N ALA A 93 11.17 6.79 10.39
CA ALA A 93 12.59 7.06 10.26
C ALA A 93 12.98 8.45 10.81
N GLY A 94 12.15 9.47 10.55
CA GLY A 94 12.29 10.79 11.15
C GLY A 94 12.17 10.76 12.68
N ALA A 95 11.18 10.05 13.22
CA ALA A 95 11.02 9.87 14.66
C ALA A 95 12.25 9.20 15.29
N ILE A 96 12.78 8.14 14.66
CA ILE A 96 14.01 7.48 15.13
C ILE A 96 15.18 8.47 15.14
N TRP A 97 15.36 9.23 14.05
CA TRP A 97 16.46 10.18 13.92
C TRP A 97 16.42 11.30 14.97
N TYR A 98 15.26 11.90 15.19
CA TYR A 98 15.13 13.08 16.06
C TYR A 98 14.86 12.72 17.52
N ALA A 99 14.06 11.68 17.80
CA ALA A 99 13.62 11.35 19.15
C ALA A 99 14.37 10.18 19.78
N HIS A 100 14.91 9.24 19.00
CA HIS A 100 15.39 7.95 19.53
C HIS A 100 16.85 7.58 19.17
N ARG A 101 17.59 8.42 18.43
CA ARG A 101 18.93 8.05 17.95
C ARG A 101 19.97 7.79 19.04
N THR A 102 19.74 8.32 20.25
CA THR A 102 20.61 8.17 21.42
C THR A 102 19.94 7.38 22.55
N THR A 103 18.76 6.81 22.30
CA THR A 103 18.02 6.03 23.29
C THR A 103 18.34 4.55 23.16
N GLU A 104 18.00 3.79 24.19
CA GLU A 104 18.07 2.33 24.16
C GLU A 104 17.03 1.74 23.19
N VAL A 105 16.94 0.40 23.14
CA VAL A 105 16.00 -0.30 22.26
C VAL A 105 14.56 -0.23 22.79
N PHE A 106 14.38 -0.42 24.10
CA PHE A 106 13.08 -0.68 24.71
C PHE A 106 12.20 0.56 24.91
N VAL A 107 10.90 0.47 24.58
CA VAL A 107 9.94 1.59 24.65
C VAL A 107 9.82 2.21 26.04
N ASP A 108 9.92 1.41 27.11
CA ASP A 108 9.86 1.87 28.50
C ASP A 108 11.03 2.80 28.88
N GLN A 109 12.12 2.72 28.13
CA GLN A 109 13.30 3.57 28.22
C GLN A 109 13.31 4.67 27.14
N GLY A 110 12.18 4.89 26.47
CA GLY A 110 12.06 5.81 25.34
C GLY A 110 12.71 5.29 24.07
N GLY A 111 12.85 3.98 23.91
CA GLY A 111 13.59 3.35 22.83
C GLY A 111 12.93 3.34 21.45
N TRP A 112 13.72 2.97 20.43
CA TRP A 112 13.35 3.06 19.02
C TRP A 112 12.55 1.86 18.48
N GLU A 113 12.43 0.77 19.23
CA GLU A 113 11.93 -0.52 18.72
C GLU A 113 10.53 -0.43 18.10
N LEU A 114 9.61 0.33 18.72
CA LEU A 114 8.25 0.47 18.22
C LEU A 114 8.20 1.28 16.93
N ALA A 115 8.98 2.36 16.84
CA ALA A 115 9.06 3.18 15.64
C ALA A 115 9.63 2.36 14.47
N ALA A 116 10.69 1.57 14.70
CA ALA A 116 11.24 0.69 13.68
C ALA A 116 10.26 -0.42 13.29
N ALA A 117 9.62 -1.07 14.26
CA ALA A 117 8.65 -2.13 14.00
C ALA A 117 7.48 -1.62 13.15
N LEU A 118 6.89 -0.47 13.51
CA LEU A 118 5.80 0.15 12.76
C LEU A 118 6.24 0.63 11.38
N GLY A 119 7.42 1.23 11.26
CA GLY A 119 7.95 1.70 9.98
C GLY A 119 8.20 0.55 9.00
N VAL A 120 8.86 -0.52 9.45
CA VAL A 120 9.08 -1.72 8.63
C VAL A 120 7.77 -2.43 8.30
N ALA A 121 6.86 -2.56 9.27
CA ALA A 121 5.54 -3.13 9.03
C ALA A 121 4.75 -2.34 7.98
N ALA A 122 4.79 -1.00 8.03
CA ALA A 122 4.16 -0.14 7.04
C ALA A 122 4.75 -0.34 5.63
N LEU A 123 6.08 -0.50 5.49
CA LEU A 123 6.70 -0.84 4.20
C LEU A 123 6.27 -2.21 3.69
N VAL A 124 6.30 -3.23 4.55
CA VAL A 124 5.91 -4.59 4.16
C VAL A 124 4.47 -4.63 3.70
N LEU A 125 3.56 -4.04 4.48
CA LEU A 125 2.12 -4.03 4.18
C LEU A 125 1.76 -3.07 3.02
N GLY A 126 2.56 -2.04 2.79
CA GLY A 126 2.35 -1.09 1.69
C GLY A 126 2.92 -1.58 0.35
N LEU A 127 4.09 -2.22 0.35
CA LEU A 127 4.87 -2.51 -0.87
C LEU A 127 4.95 -4.01 -1.22
N VAL A 128 5.05 -4.89 -0.23
CA VAL A 128 5.38 -6.31 -0.45
C VAL A 128 4.14 -7.20 -0.36
N ALA A 129 3.32 -6.98 0.66
CA ALA A 129 2.20 -7.84 1.02
C ALA A 129 0.93 -7.04 1.33
N PRO A 130 0.37 -6.28 0.36
CA PRO A 130 -0.86 -5.50 0.58
C PRO A 130 -2.12 -6.37 0.79
N GLY A 131 -2.05 -7.68 0.51
CA GLY A 131 -3.20 -8.59 0.58
C GLY A 131 -4.21 -8.36 -0.56
N ARG A 132 -5.15 -9.29 -0.73
CA ARG A 132 -6.18 -9.16 -1.79
C ARG A 132 -7.42 -8.42 -1.33
N ILE A 133 -7.78 -8.47 -0.04
CA ILE A 133 -8.95 -7.76 0.50
C ILE A 133 -8.58 -6.28 0.68
N THR A 134 -8.77 -5.47 -0.35
CA THR A 134 -8.36 -4.05 -0.38
C THR A 134 -9.47 -3.20 -1.00
N LEU A 135 -9.69 -1.99 -0.49
CA LEU A 135 -10.64 -1.07 -1.12
C LEU A 135 -10.11 -0.48 -2.44
N ASP A 136 -8.80 -0.52 -2.68
CA ASP A 136 -8.19 -0.13 -3.95
C ASP A 136 -8.72 -0.93 -5.14
N GLN A 137 -9.18 -2.17 -4.91
CA GLN A 137 -9.85 -2.94 -5.96
C GLN A 137 -11.12 -2.27 -6.45
N LEU A 138 -11.88 -1.58 -5.60
CA LEU A 138 -13.10 -0.89 -6.02
C LEU A 138 -12.77 0.35 -6.87
N VAL A 139 -11.69 1.05 -6.54
CA VAL A 139 -11.25 2.26 -7.25
C VAL A 139 -10.57 1.93 -8.58
N THR A 140 -9.74 0.87 -8.62
CA THR A 140 -8.99 0.47 -9.82
C THR A 140 -9.77 -0.46 -10.75
N TRP A 141 -10.87 -1.08 -10.29
CA TRP A 141 -11.74 -1.96 -11.08
C TRP A 141 -12.10 -1.40 -12.47
N PRO A 142 -12.66 -0.18 -12.60
CA PRO A 142 -13.08 0.35 -13.91
C PRO A 142 -11.90 0.51 -14.88
N PHE A 143 -10.72 0.86 -14.37
CA PHE A 143 -9.51 1.02 -15.19
C PHE A 143 -8.94 -0.33 -15.62
N ARG A 144 -8.90 -1.32 -14.73
CA ARG A 144 -8.43 -2.68 -15.04
C ARG A 144 -9.36 -3.41 -16.00
N ALA A 145 -10.68 -3.27 -15.82
CA ALA A 145 -11.67 -3.84 -16.73
C ALA A 145 -11.56 -3.26 -18.15
N ARG A 146 -11.33 -1.94 -18.28
CA ARG A 146 -11.08 -1.29 -19.58
C ARG A 146 -9.79 -1.75 -20.23
N ALA A 147 -8.70 -1.84 -19.46
CA ALA A 147 -7.41 -2.32 -19.98
C ALA A 147 -7.48 -3.78 -20.45
N ALA A 148 -8.20 -4.65 -19.73
CA ALA A 148 -8.41 -6.04 -20.13
C ALA A 148 -9.23 -6.17 -21.42
N ARG A 149 -10.30 -5.37 -21.57
CA ARG A 149 -11.10 -5.33 -22.81
C ARG A 149 -10.28 -4.89 -24.01
N ARG A 150 -9.51 -3.81 -23.89
CA ARG A 150 -8.59 -3.34 -24.95
C ARG A 150 -7.57 -4.41 -25.35
N LYS A 151 -7.06 -5.15 -24.37
CA LYS A 151 -6.08 -6.22 -24.64
C LYS A 151 -6.73 -7.40 -25.39
N ALA A 152 -7.98 -7.74 -25.08
CA ALA A 152 -8.74 -8.77 -25.79
C ALA A 152 -9.06 -8.34 -27.23
N GLU A 153 -9.53 -7.11 -27.42
CA GLU A 153 -9.83 -6.54 -28.74
C GLU A 153 -8.58 -6.49 -29.64
N ASN A 154 -7.44 -6.05 -29.11
CA ASN A 154 -6.17 -6.06 -29.85
C ASN A 154 -5.68 -7.47 -30.20
N ALA A 155 -5.94 -8.46 -29.34
CA ALA A 155 -5.57 -9.85 -29.61
C ALA A 155 -6.43 -10.46 -30.72
N GLU A 156 -7.74 -10.20 -30.70
CA GLU A 156 -8.68 -10.61 -31.75
C GLU A 156 -8.35 -9.94 -33.09
N THR A 157 -7.97 -8.67 -33.07
CA THR A 157 -7.54 -7.94 -34.28
C THR A 157 -6.24 -8.51 -34.85
N ALA A 158 -5.29 -8.90 -33.99
CA ALA A 158 -4.03 -9.52 -34.43
C ALA A 158 -4.26 -10.92 -35.02
N GLU A 159 -5.14 -11.71 -34.41
CA GLU A 159 -5.52 -13.04 -34.90
C GLU A 159 -6.24 -12.96 -36.26
N ALA A 160 -7.17 -12.01 -36.42
CA ALA A 160 -7.86 -11.76 -37.69
C ALA A 160 -6.93 -11.29 -38.82
N ALA A 161 -5.85 -10.57 -38.49
CA ALA A 161 -4.84 -10.15 -39.47
C ALA A 161 -3.91 -11.29 -39.91
N GLU A 162 -3.82 -12.37 -39.13
CA GLU A 162 -2.98 -13.54 -39.42
C GLU A 162 -3.72 -14.61 -40.24
N VAL A 163 -5.07 -14.54 -40.33
CA VAL A 163 -5.85 -15.43 -41.20
C VAL A 163 -5.56 -15.08 -42.67
N PRO A 164 -4.93 -15.99 -43.45
CA PRO A 164 -4.63 -15.72 -44.84
C PRO A 164 -5.92 -15.55 -45.66
N PRO A 165 -5.92 -14.73 -46.72
CA PRO A 165 -7.10 -14.54 -47.55
C PRO A 165 -7.59 -15.88 -48.09
N PRO A 166 -8.91 -16.07 -48.25
CA PRO A 166 -9.46 -17.30 -48.79
C PRO A 166 -8.82 -17.56 -50.15
N VAL A 167 -8.25 -18.76 -50.32
CA VAL A 167 -7.68 -19.19 -51.58
C VAL A 167 -8.82 -19.24 -52.58
N GLU A 168 -8.85 -18.30 -53.54
CA GLU A 168 -9.80 -18.34 -54.64
C GLU A 168 -9.59 -19.63 -55.43
N GLU A 169 -10.41 -20.65 -55.13
CA GLU A 169 -10.45 -21.87 -55.90
C GLU A 169 -11.04 -21.53 -57.28
N LYS A 170 -10.15 -21.30 -58.26
CA LYS A 170 -10.54 -21.12 -59.65
C LYS A 170 -11.13 -22.42 -60.18
N VAL A 171 -12.45 -22.56 -60.06
CA VAL A 171 -13.23 -23.63 -60.68
C VAL A 171 -13.10 -23.49 -62.20
N THR A 172 -12.16 -24.25 -62.76
CA THR A 172 -11.95 -24.31 -64.20
C THR A 172 -12.93 -25.31 -64.77
N ILE A 173 -14.09 -24.82 -65.23
CA ILE A 173 -15.05 -25.62 -65.97
C ILE A 173 -14.45 -25.89 -67.36
N LYS A 174 -14.06 -27.14 -67.61
CA LYS A 174 -13.74 -27.61 -68.96
C LYS A 174 -15.03 -28.01 -69.66
N ALA A 175 -15.34 -27.33 -70.77
CA ALA A 175 -16.38 -27.70 -71.73
C ALA A 175 -15.84 -28.72 -72.74
#